data_AF-A0A3Q0FL11-F1
#
_entry.id   AF-A0A3Q0FL11-F1
#
_cell.length_a   1.000
_cell.length_b   1.000
_cell.length_c   1.000
_cell.angle_alpha   90.00
_cell.angle_beta   90.00
_cell.angle_gamma   90.00
#
_symmetry.space_group_name_H-M   'P 1'
#
loop_
_entity.id
_entity.type
_entity.pdbx_description
1 polymer ?
#
loop_
_entity_poly.entity_id
_entity_poly.type
_entity_poly.pdbx_seq_one_letter_code
_entity_poly.pdbx_strand_id
1 'polypeptide(L)'
;MECENCRIETEKGTSILNSIKSHTIHVQTNGGKIIGLGSLHGNTDIHVTGESSVNIEKLQGTSISISTEDGLLKTKYLYAESSFLSSAAGDILLGSVHGDITIETKTGNITVDSADGCLKASTHQGMIDVYVSQGKNIDLKSQKGSITVKVPASFKAYLQLSGSKVDVSPEIELKEIQSAPKDGHITITGHMNQLNDTDQWIKATTQNGTIHLKSQSWFQSIKLQVP
;
A
#
# COMPACT_ATOMS: atom_id res chain seq x y z
N MET A 1 10.03 -25.71 -4.01
CA MET A 1 9.41 -26.48 -5.11
C MET A 1 9.62 -25.71 -6.40
N GLU A 2 9.99 -26.38 -7.50
CA GLU A 2 10.11 -25.75 -8.82
C GLU A 2 9.15 -26.45 -9.78
N CYS A 3 8.29 -25.69 -10.44
CA CYS A 3 7.34 -26.19 -11.43
C CYS A 3 7.02 -25.10 -12.45
N GLU A 4 6.36 -25.43 -13.56
CA GLU A 4 5.93 -24.41 -14.52
C GLU A 4 4.68 -23.67 -14.03
N ASN A 5 3.71 -24.43 -13.51
CA ASN A 5 2.43 -23.95 -13.02
C ASN A 5 2.17 -24.55 -11.63
N CYS A 6 1.92 -23.70 -10.64
CA CYS A 6 1.51 -24.12 -9.30
C CYS A 6 0.05 -23.75 -9.12
N ARG A 7 -0.82 -24.74 -8.92
CA ARG A 7 -2.26 -24.54 -8.67
C ARG A 7 -2.64 -25.19 -7.34
N ILE A 8 -3.25 -24.41 -6.46
CA ILE A 8 -3.73 -24.86 -5.15
C ILE A 8 -5.19 -24.45 -5.01
N GLU A 9 -6.05 -25.41 -4.70
CA GLU A 9 -7.46 -25.17 -4.41
C GLU A 9 -7.82 -25.82 -3.08
N THR A 10 -8.39 -25.05 -2.16
CA THR A 10 -8.83 -25.55 -0.86
C THR A 10 -10.20 -24.98 -0.51
N GLU A 11 -11.04 -25.75 0.17
CA GLU A 11 -12.26 -25.18 0.74
C GLU A 11 -11.93 -24.45 2.04
N LYS A 12 -11.48 -25.18 3.06
CA LYS A 12 -11.06 -24.65 4.36
C LYS A 12 -9.74 -25.26 4.79
N GLY A 13 -9.09 -24.64 5.77
CA GLY A 13 -7.86 -25.15 6.37
C GLY A 13 -6.71 -24.15 6.27
N THR A 14 -5.48 -24.65 6.38
CA THR A 14 -4.28 -23.84 6.23
C THR A 14 -3.45 -24.35 5.06
N SER A 15 -3.28 -23.50 4.05
CA SER A 15 -2.43 -23.75 2.89
C SER A 15 -1.06 -23.13 3.13
N ILE A 16 -0.02 -23.97 3.26
CA ILE A 16 1.35 -23.54 3.50
C ILE A 16 2.13 -23.65 2.18
N LEU A 17 2.54 -22.51 1.63
CA LEU A 17 3.37 -22.42 0.44
C LEU A 17 4.79 -22.09 0.89
N ASN A 18 5.73 -23.02 0.74
CA ASN A 18 7.12 -22.81 1.14
C ASN A 18 8.05 -22.74 -0.06
N SER A 19 8.63 -21.55 -0.29
CA SER A 19 9.68 -21.33 -1.28
C SER A 19 9.35 -21.93 -2.66
N ILE A 20 8.30 -21.39 -3.29
CA ILE A 20 7.81 -21.84 -4.60
C ILE A 20 8.48 -21.00 -5.69
N LYS A 21 9.00 -21.66 -6.72
CA LYS A 21 9.46 -21.04 -7.95
C LYS A 21 8.64 -21.59 -9.10
N SER A 22 7.90 -20.73 -9.77
CA SER A 22 6.98 -21.10 -10.83
C SER A 22 6.86 -19.97 -11.86
N HIS A 23 6.41 -20.28 -13.08
CA HIS A 23 6.00 -19.21 -13.99
C HIS A 23 4.69 -18.61 -13.49
N THR A 24 3.74 -19.45 -13.09
CA THR A 24 2.46 -19.04 -12.49
C THR A 24 2.21 -19.70 -11.14
N ILE A 25 1.61 -18.95 -10.21
CA ILE A 25 1.14 -19.42 -8.91
C ILE A 25 -0.32 -19.01 -8.79
N HIS A 26 -1.23 -19.97 -8.83
CA HIS A 26 -2.66 -19.74 -8.66
C HIS A 26 -3.14 -20.42 -7.38
N VAL A 27 -3.74 -19.64 -6.47
CA VAL A 27 -4.30 -20.16 -5.22
C VAL A 27 -5.73 -19.69 -5.10
N GLN A 28 -6.66 -20.64 -4.94
CA GLN A 28 -8.05 -20.33 -4.65
C GLN A 28 -8.47 -20.99 -3.35
N THR A 29 -9.08 -20.23 -2.42
CA THR A 29 -9.62 -20.81 -1.19
C THR A 29 -10.93 -20.18 -0.73
N ASN A 30 -11.80 -20.99 -0.12
CA ASN A 30 -13.08 -20.56 0.44
C ASN A 30 -13.04 -20.45 1.98
N GLY A 31 -12.20 -19.54 2.45
CA GLY A 31 -11.87 -19.32 3.84
C GLY A 31 -10.57 -20.00 4.24
N GLY A 32 -10.24 -19.89 5.53
CA GLY A 32 -9.02 -20.46 6.08
C GLY A 32 -7.79 -19.55 5.93
N LYS A 33 -6.59 -20.13 5.97
CA LYS A 33 -5.33 -19.38 6.07
C LYS A 33 -4.40 -19.74 4.92
N ILE A 34 -3.84 -18.73 4.26
CA ILE A 34 -2.73 -18.89 3.33
C ILE A 34 -1.48 -18.37 4.02
N ILE A 35 -0.46 -19.24 4.13
CA ILE A 35 0.82 -18.92 4.73
C ILE A 35 1.91 -19.14 3.69
N GLY A 36 2.50 -18.06 3.19
CA GLY A 36 3.66 -18.08 2.32
C GLY A 36 4.96 -17.95 3.14
N LEU A 37 5.71 -19.04 3.24
CA LEU A 37 7.02 -19.09 3.90
C LEU A 37 8.13 -18.94 2.86
N GLY A 38 9.15 -18.12 3.15
CA GLY A 38 10.22 -17.84 2.21
C GLY A 38 9.73 -17.00 1.03
N SER A 39 10.13 -17.39 -0.20
CA SER A 39 9.82 -16.63 -1.42
C SER A 39 8.86 -17.37 -2.35
N LEU A 40 7.79 -16.70 -2.76
CA LEU A 40 6.96 -17.11 -3.88
C LEU A 40 7.41 -16.35 -5.12
N HIS A 41 8.12 -17.03 -6.02
CA HIS A 41 8.64 -16.48 -7.26
C HIS A 41 7.76 -16.93 -8.43
N GLY A 42 7.11 -16.00 -9.12
CA GLY A 42 6.24 -16.24 -10.26
C GLY A 42 5.11 -15.22 -10.37
N ASN A 43 4.43 -15.20 -11.51
CA ASN A 43 3.20 -14.44 -11.65
C ASN A 43 2.15 -15.05 -10.74
N THR A 44 1.64 -14.27 -9.80
CA THR A 44 0.85 -14.78 -8.68
C THR A 44 -0.57 -14.28 -8.76
N ASP A 45 -1.54 -15.18 -8.65
CA ASP A 45 -2.96 -14.88 -8.59
C ASP A 45 -3.58 -15.65 -7.41
N ILE A 46 -3.99 -14.92 -6.37
CA ILE A 46 -4.54 -15.49 -5.15
C ILE A 46 -5.95 -14.94 -4.94
N HIS A 47 -6.94 -15.81 -5.00
CA HIS A 47 -8.34 -15.46 -4.76
C HIS A 47 -8.87 -16.17 -3.51
N VAL A 48 -9.35 -15.38 -2.55
CA VAL A 48 -9.83 -15.89 -1.28
C VAL A 48 -11.23 -15.34 -0.97
N THR A 49 -12.19 -16.23 -0.73
CA THR A 49 -13.55 -15.88 -0.30
C THR A 49 -13.78 -16.25 1.15
N GLY A 50 -14.84 -15.71 1.76
CA GLY A 50 -15.18 -15.95 3.17
C GLY A 50 -14.15 -15.43 4.18
N GLU A 51 -14.31 -15.82 5.44
CA GLU A 51 -13.42 -15.43 6.54
C GLU A 51 -12.05 -16.09 6.39
N SER A 52 -11.01 -15.26 6.20
CA SER A 52 -9.68 -15.75 5.84
C SER A 52 -8.53 -14.90 6.36
N SER A 53 -7.30 -15.38 6.14
CA SER A 53 -6.11 -14.54 6.25
C SER A 53 -5.05 -14.98 5.26
N VAL A 54 -4.40 -14.01 4.63
CA VAL A 54 -3.26 -14.22 3.72
C VAL A 54 -2.04 -13.60 4.37
N ASN A 55 -1.02 -14.39 4.67
CA ASN A 55 0.24 -13.90 5.22
C ASN A 55 1.40 -14.50 4.42
N ILE A 56 2.07 -13.65 3.62
CA ILE A 56 3.14 -14.09 2.71
C ILE A 56 4.41 -13.31 3.01
N GLU A 57 5.50 -14.02 3.30
CA GLU A 57 6.78 -13.38 3.61
C GLU A 57 7.33 -12.60 2.42
N LYS A 58 7.47 -13.22 1.24
CA LYS A 58 8.03 -12.56 0.07
C LYS A 58 7.34 -13.01 -1.21
N LEU A 59 6.94 -12.05 -2.03
CA LEU A 59 6.44 -12.25 -3.38
C LEU A 59 7.38 -11.60 -4.39
N GLN A 60 7.70 -12.31 -5.46
CA GLN A 60 8.54 -11.82 -6.56
C GLN A 60 7.96 -12.27 -7.90
N GLY A 61 7.73 -11.37 -8.84
CA GLY A 61 7.20 -11.74 -10.16
C GLY A 61 7.03 -10.53 -11.07
N THR A 62 6.48 -10.72 -12.27
CA THR A 62 6.13 -9.58 -13.13
C THR A 62 4.78 -9.00 -12.73
N SER A 63 3.80 -9.87 -12.48
CA SER A 63 2.43 -9.49 -12.09
C SER A 63 1.97 -10.27 -10.87
N ILE A 64 1.39 -9.55 -9.89
CA ILE A 64 0.84 -10.13 -8.66
C ILE A 64 -0.56 -9.59 -8.43
N SER A 65 -1.54 -10.48 -8.29
CA SER A 65 -2.92 -10.18 -7.96
C SER A 65 -3.31 -10.96 -6.71
N ILE A 66 -3.82 -10.28 -5.68
CA ILE A 66 -4.34 -10.92 -4.47
C ILE A 66 -5.66 -10.25 -4.10
N SER A 67 -6.71 -11.04 -3.99
CA SER A 67 -8.03 -10.55 -3.57
C SER A 67 -8.56 -11.40 -2.42
N THR A 68 -9.03 -10.75 -1.37
CA THR A 68 -9.73 -11.38 -0.24
C THR A 68 -11.13 -10.82 -0.10
N GLU A 69 -12.09 -11.61 0.35
CA GLU A 69 -13.39 -11.09 0.77
C GLU A 69 -13.29 -10.51 2.17
N ASP A 70 -13.14 -11.38 3.18
CA ASP A 70 -13.03 -10.98 4.57
C ASP A 70 -11.69 -11.42 5.17
N GLY A 71 -10.99 -10.47 5.79
CA GLY A 71 -9.84 -10.74 6.63
C GLY A 71 -8.51 -10.13 6.16
N LEU A 72 -7.46 -10.49 6.90
CA LEU A 72 -6.17 -9.82 6.84
C LEU A 72 -5.39 -10.21 5.59
N LEU A 73 -4.95 -9.23 4.80
CA LEU A 73 -3.93 -9.43 3.77
C LEU A 73 -2.62 -8.82 4.26
N LYS A 74 -1.61 -9.66 4.44
CA LYS A 74 -0.27 -9.24 4.86
C LYS A 74 0.80 -9.79 3.93
N THR A 75 1.68 -8.90 3.48
CA THR A 75 2.96 -9.31 2.88
C THR A 75 4.12 -8.50 3.43
N LYS A 76 5.24 -9.15 3.73
CA LYS A 76 6.43 -8.44 4.24
C LYS A 76 7.23 -7.81 3.10
N TYR A 77 7.33 -8.49 1.97
CA TYR A 77 8.06 -8.00 0.80
C TYR A 77 7.32 -8.31 -0.50
N LEU A 78 7.11 -7.28 -1.32
CA LEU A 78 6.46 -7.38 -2.62
C LEU A 78 7.36 -6.74 -3.69
N TYR A 79 7.91 -7.55 -4.59
CA TYR A 79 8.77 -7.07 -5.66
C TYR A 79 8.20 -7.49 -7.01
N ALA A 80 7.50 -6.58 -7.69
CA ALA A 80 6.97 -6.85 -9.02
C ALA A 80 6.96 -5.62 -9.92
N GLU A 81 6.72 -5.80 -11.21
CA GLU A 81 6.50 -4.67 -12.11
C GLU A 81 5.13 -4.05 -11.85
N SER A 82 4.10 -4.89 -11.73
CA SER A 82 2.74 -4.47 -11.37
C SER A 82 2.13 -5.36 -10.30
N SER A 83 1.32 -4.76 -9.43
CA SER A 83 0.61 -5.49 -8.37
C SER A 83 -0.78 -4.90 -8.11
N PHE A 84 -1.75 -5.77 -7.88
CA PHE A 84 -3.09 -5.44 -7.46
C PHE A 84 -3.46 -6.22 -6.19
N LEU A 85 -3.82 -5.52 -5.13
CA LEU A 85 -4.22 -6.12 -3.87
C LEU A 85 -5.57 -5.56 -3.43
N SER A 86 -6.52 -6.43 -3.13
CA SER A 86 -7.85 -5.99 -2.71
C SER A 86 -8.44 -6.80 -1.56
N SER A 87 -9.29 -6.14 -0.77
CA SER A 87 -10.10 -6.76 0.27
C SER A 87 -11.51 -6.18 0.30
N ALA A 88 -12.57 -6.98 0.50
CA ALA A 88 -13.90 -6.41 0.71
C ALA A 88 -14.01 -5.84 2.13
N ALA A 89 -13.67 -6.63 3.16
CA ALA A 89 -13.57 -6.19 4.54
C ALA A 89 -12.32 -6.77 5.21
N GLY A 90 -11.28 -5.96 5.36
CA GLY A 90 -10.04 -6.37 5.99
C GLY A 90 -8.92 -5.36 5.81
N ASP A 91 -7.98 -5.40 6.75
CA ASP A 91 -6.77 -4.59 6.68
C ASP A 91 -5.81 -5.18 5.65
N ILE A 92 -5.12 -4.29 4.93
CA ILE A 92 -4.05 -4.64 4.00
C ILE A 92 -2.74 -4.05 4.56
N LEU A 93 -1.79 -4.91 4.92
CA LEU A 93 -0.51 -4.53 5.49
C LEU A 93 0.63 -5.01 4.60
N LEU A 94 1.30 -4.05 3.97
CA LEU A 94 2.48 -4.30 3.14
C LEU A 94 3.71 -3.76 3.85
N GLY A 95 4.77 -4.55 3.91
CA GLY A 95 6.07 -4.14 4.44
C GLY A 95 6.81 -3.25 3.44
N SER A 96 7.77 -3.82 2.71
CA SER A 96 8.45 -3.13 1.61
C SER A 96 7.88 -3.55 0.27
N VAL A 97 7.53 -2.57 -0.56
CA VAL A 97 6.90 -2.79 -1.85
C VAL A 97 7.67 -2.05 -2.95
N HIS A 98 7.90 -2.71 -4.08
CA HIS A 98 8.54 -2.14 -5.27
C HIS A 98 7.69 -2.39 -6.50
N GLY A 99 7.55 -1.37 -7.35
CA GLY A 99 6.82 -1.43 -8.62
C GLY A 99 5.60 -0.52 -8.66
N ASP A 100 4.70 -0.80 -9.60
CA ASP A 100 3.41 -0.11 -9.72
C ASP A 100 2.33 -0.89 -8.97
N ILE A 101 1.84 -0.33 -7.86
CA ILE A 101 0.96 -1.04 -6.94
C ILE A 101 -0.39 -0.33 -6.82
N THR A 102 -1.46 -1.10 -6.96
CA THR A 102 -2.82 -0.66 -6.67
C THR A 102 -3.39 -1.45 -5.49
N ILE A 103 -3.92 -0.75 -4.48
CA ILE A 103 -4.49 -1.33 -3.27
C ILE A 103 -5.92 -0.80 -3.09
N GLU A 104 -6.88 -1.69 -2.86
CA GLU A 104 -8.28 -1.31 -2.67
C GLU A 104 -8.92 -2.07 -1.51
N THR A 105 -9.59 -1.36 -0.60
CA THR A 105 -10.46 -2.00 0.39
C THR A 105 -11.78 -1.26 0.54
N LYS A 106 -12.90 -1.95 0.81
CA LYS A 106 -14.15 -1.22 1.12
C LYS A 106 -14.14 -0.81 2.59
N THR A 107 -13.84 -1.75 3.48
CA THR A 107 -13.73 -1.50 4.92
C THR A 107 -12.43 -2.08 5.44
N GLY A 108 -11.57 -1.25 5.98
CA GLY A 108 -10.25 -1.67 6.47
C GLY A 108 -9.20 -0.60 6.27
N ASN A 109 -8.14 -0.71 7.05
CA ASN A 109 -6.99 0.15 6.97
C ASN A 109 -6.00 -0.37 5.93
N ILE A 110 -5.31 0.56 5.28
CA ILE A 110 -4.18 0.23 4.40
C ILE A 110 -2.91 0.77 5.08
N THR A 111 -1.94 -0.12 5.29
CA THR A 111 -0.61 0.25 5.79
C THR A 111 0.46 -0.20 4.80
N VAL A 112 1.35 0.71 4.42
CA VAL A 112 2.53 0.42 3.60
C VAL A 112 3.77 0.96 4.31
N ASP A 113 4.59 0.07 4.88
CA ASP A 113 5.74 0.45 5.69
C ASP A 113 6.88 1.08 4.85
N SER A 114 6.99 0.76 3.56
CA SER A 114 7.90 1.42 2.61
C SER A 114 7.53 1.18 1.16
N ALA A 115 7.17 2.24 0.43
CA ALA A 115 6.89 2.22 -1.00
C ALA A 115 8.06 2.76 -1.84
N ASP A 116 8.42 2.02 -2.89
CA ASP A 116 9.36 2.39 -3.95
C ASP A 116 8.66 2.18 -5.31
N GLY A 117 8.50 3.23 -6.12
CA GLY A 117 7.70 3.20 -7.36
C GLY A 117 6.38 3.96 -7.28
N CYS A 118 5.34 3.47 -7.97
CA CYS A 118 4.02 4.10 -8.00
C CYS A 118 3.06 3.39 -7.05
N LEU A 119 2.23 4.16 -6.34
CA LEU A 119 1.25 3.62 -5.42
C LEU A 119 -0.09 4.32 -5.60
N LYS A 120 -1.12 3.54 -5.88
CA LYS A 120 -2.51 3.94 -5.76
C LYS A 120 -3.15 3.15 -4.62
N ALA A 121 -3.68 3.82 -3.61
CA ALA A 121 -4.33 3.14 -2.49
C ALA A 121 -5.67 3.80 -2.18
N SER A 122 -6.73 2.99 -2.02
CA SER A 122 -8.04 3.53 -1.68
C SER A 122 -8.84 2.69 -0.69
N THR A 123 -9.53 3.37 0.21
CA THR A 123 -10.50 2.77 1.15
C THR A 123 -11.79 3.57 1.22
N HIS A 124 -12.95 2.90 1.34
CA HIS A 124 -14.20 3.61 1.64
C HIS A 124 -14.27 3.96 3.14
N GLN A 125 -13.97 3.02 4.02
CA GLN A 125 -13.92 3.25 5.46
C GLN A 125 -12.64 2.67 6.07
N GLY A 126 -11.75 3.55 6.48
CA GLY A 126 -10.47 3.18 7.07
C GLY A 126 -9.40 4.24 6.90
N MET A 127 -8.32 4.07 7.65
CA MET A 127 -7.13 4.92 7.56
C MET A 127 -6.19 4.41 6.47
N ILE A 128 -5.44 5.34 5.87
CA ILE A 128 -4.31 5.00 5.00
C ILE A 128 -3.05 5.54 5.67
N ASP A 129 -2.08 4.66 5.91
CA ASP A 129 -0.76 5.03 6.44
C ASP A 129 0.32 4.50 5.49
N VAL A 130 1.07 5.41 4.87
CA VAL A 130 2.09 5.07 3.86
C VAL A 130 3.39 5.80 4.16
N TYR A 131 4.50 5.06 4.14
CA TYR A 131 5.83 5.63 4.00
C TYR A 131 6.29 5.56 2.54
N VAL A 132 6.66 6.70 1.96
CA VAL A 132 7.15 6.81 0.59
C VAL A 132 8.66 6.99 0.62
N SER A 133 9.39 5.95 0.21
CA SER A 133 10.86 5.95 0.21
C SER A 133 11.43 6.52 -1.09
N GLN A 134 10.99 6.00 -2.24
CA GLN A 134 11.35 6.46 -3.59
C GLN A 134 10.09 6.45 -4.49
N GLY A 135 9.10 7.25 -4.13
CA GLY A 135 7.85 7.34 -4.88
C GLY A 135 7.96 8.18 -6.15
N LYS A 136 7.30 7.75 -7.21
CA LYS A 136 7.04 8.61 -8.39
C LYS A 136 5.63 9.18 -8.33
N ASN A 137 4.64 8.31 -8.38
CA ASN A 137 3.24 8.70 -8.39
C ASN A 137 2.54 8.07 -7.18
N ILE A 138 2.11 8.92 -6.23
CA ILE A 138 1.40 8.48 -5.04
C ILE A 138 -0.01 9.08 -5.06
N ASP A 139 -1.03 8.24 -5.20
CA ASP A 139 -2.45 8.63 -5.19
C ASP A 139 -3.21 7.87 -4.09
N LEU A 140 -3.59 8.58 -3.04
CA LEU A 140 -4.21 8.01 -1.84
C LEU A 140 -5.61 8.59 -1.64
N LYS A 141 -6.60 7.73 -1.42
CA LYS A 141 -7.99 8.15 -1.24
C LYS A 141 -8.68 7.40 -0.11
N SER A 142 -9.21 8.13 0.87
CA SER A 142 -10.11 7.56 1.89
C SER A 142 -11.44 8.29 1.87
N GLN A 143 -12.57 7.58 1.85
CA GLN A 143 -13.86 8.27 1.97
C GLN A 143 -14.16 8.64 3.43
N LYS A 144 -13.95 7.71 4.36
CA LYS A 144 -14.14 7.90 5.80
C LYS A 144 -12.88 7.42 6.54
N GLY A 145 -11.96 8.33 6.73
CA GLY A 145 -10.74 8.08 7.49
C GLY A 145 -9.64 9.07 7.15
N SER A 146 -8.64 9.14 8.02
CA SER A 146 -7.48 10.00 7.83
C SER A 146 -6.43 9.33 6.96
N ILE A 147 -5.63 10.14 6.26
CA ILE A 147 -4.50 9.69 5.45
C ILE A 147 -3.23 10.25 6.08
N THR A 148 -2.27 9.38 6.37
CA THR A 148 -0.92 9.76 6.82
C THR A 148 0.07 9.39 5.74
N VAL A 149 0.75 10.39 5.20
CA VAL A 149 1.87 10.22 4.27
C VAL A 149 3.14 10.57 5.01
N LYS A 150 4.08 9.65 5.04
CA LYS A 150 5.40 9.82 5.64
C LYS A 150 6.46 9.81 4.54
N VAL A 151 7.38 10.76 4.59
CA VAL A 151 8.46 10.91 3.60
C VAL A 151 9.78 11.22 4.31
N PRO A 152 10.94 10.87 3.70
CA PRO A 152 12.22 11.44 4.10
C PRO A 152 12.18 12.97 4.06
N ALA A 153 12.91 13.64 4.97
CA ALA A 153 12.98 15.11 5.01
C ALA A 153 13.45 15.74 3.68
N SER A 154 14.24 15.00 2.89
CA SER A 154 14.78 15.44 1.60
C SER A 154 13.88 15.10 0.40
N PHE A 155 12.73 14.44 0.60
CA PHE A 155 11.86 14.01 -0.50
C PHE A 155 11.32 15.22 -1.26
N LYS A 156 11.21 15.10 -2.58
CA LYS A 156 10.79 16.20 -3.45
C LYS A 156 9.58 15.78 -4.25
N ALA A 157 8.48 16.53 -4.16
CA ALA A 157 7.28 16.22 -4.93
C ALA A 157 6.45 17.47 -5.18
N TYR A 158 5.60 17.41 -6.21
CA TYR A 158 4.42 18.26 -6.25
C TYR A 158 3.32 17.64 -5.38
N LEU A 159 2.63 18.47 -4.60
CA LEU A 159 1.62 18.02 -3.65
C LEU A 159 0.23 18.48 -4.07
N GLN A 160 -0.75 17.62 -3.85
CA GLN A 160 -2.17 17.97 -3.81
C GLN A 160 -2.84 17.24 -2.65
N LEU A 161 -3.05 17.94 -1.54
CA LEU A 161 -3.61 17.38 -0.31
C LEU A 161 -5.00 17.98 -0.07
N SER A 162 -6.04 17.15 0.01
CA SER A 162 -7.42 17.60 0.23
C SER A 162 -8.13 16.85 1.34
N GLY A 163 -8.53 17.54 2.42
CA GLY A 163 -9.18 16.94 3.59
C GLY A 163 -9.98 17.97 4.39
N SER A 164 -10.66 17.54 5.46
CA SER A 164 -11.30 18.49 6.39
C SER A 164 -10.26 19.31 7.17
N LYS A 165 -9.07 18.74 7.33
CA LYS A 165 -7.87 19.38 7.84
C LYS A 165 -6.66 18.81 7.11
N VAL A 166 -5.63 19.63 6.92
CA VAL A 166 -4.32 19.21 6.40
C VAL A 166 -3.25 19.70 7.36
N ASP A 167 -2.51 18.77 7.95
CA ASP A 167 -1.40 19.01 8.86
C ASP A 167 -0.08 18.61 8.18
N VAL A 168 0.86 19.54 8.08
CA VAL A 168 2.18 19.30 7.49
C VAL A 168 3.26 19.50 8.55
N SER A 169 4.17 18.55 8.63
CA SER A 169 5.37 18.60 9.49
C SER A 169 6.17 19.89 9.23
N PRO A 170 6.64 20.60 10.28
CA PRO A 170 7.42 21.83 10.12
C PRO A 170 8.77 21.59 9.44
N GLU A 171 9.29 20.37 9.45
CA GLU A 171 10.53 20.00 8.77
C GLU A 171 10.39 19.94 7.23
N ILE A 172 9.16 20.01 6.72
CA ILE A 172 8.87 19.94 5.28
C ILE A 172 8.71 21.35 4.75
N GLU A 173 9.61 21.77 3.86
CA GLU A 173 9.49 23.06 3.19
C GLU A 173 8.50 22.98 2.04
N LEU A 174 7.45 23.80 2.12
CA LEU A 174 6.47 23.96 1.05
C LEU A 174 6.70 25.29 0.32
N LYS A 175 6.71 25.25 -1.01
CA LYS A 175 6.95 26.38 -1.90
C LYS A 175 5.77 26.52 -2.88
N GLU A 176 5.48 27.74 -3.30
CA GLU A 176 4.37 28.07 -4.22
C GLU A 176 3.01 27.53 -3.76
N ILE A 177 2.73 27.68 -2.46
CA ILE A 177 1.53 27.11 -1.84
C ILE A 177 0.29 27.85 -2.33
N GLN A 178 -0.69 27.09 -2.80
CA GLN A 178 -2.06 27.58 -3.00
C GLN A 178 -2.99 26.81 -2.08
N SER A 179 -3.90 27.53 -1.42
CA SER A 179 -4.92 26.93 -0.55
C SER A 179 -6.30 27.35 -1.01
N ALA A 180 -7.14 26.37 -1.34
CA ALA A 180 -8.52 26.59 -1.75
C ALA A 180 -9.48 25.88 -0.78
N PRO A 181 -10.11 26.62 0.16
CA PRO A 181 -11.18 26.08 0.96
C PRO A 181 -12.47 25.95 0.13
N LYS A 182 -13.17 24.83 0.24
CA LYS A 182 -14.45 24.56 -0.43
C LYS A 182 -15.28 23.57 0.37
N ASP A 183 -16.53 23.89 0.66
CA ASP A 183 -17.51 22.97 1.29
C ASP A 183 -17.00 22.25 2.56
N GLY A 184 -16.28 22.96 3.43
CA GLY A 184 -15.69 22.38 4.65
C GLY A 184 -14.41 21.57 4.44
N HIS A 185 -13.92 21.50 3.20
CA HIS A 185 -12.61 20.97 2.84
C HIS A 185 -11.59 22.08 2.61
N ILE A 186 -10.33 21.77 2.86
CA ILE A 186 -9.19 22.55 2.40
C ILE A 186 -8.39 21.71 1.42
N THR A 187 -8.07 22.30 0.26
CA THR A 187 -7.10 21.74 -0.67
C THR A 187 -5.83 22.58 -0.65
N ILE A 188 -4.69 21.94 -0.39
CA ILE A 188 -3.36 22.53 -0.43
C ILE A 188 -2.62 21.95 -1.63
N THR A 189 -2.09 22.83 -2.49
CA THR A 189 -1.18 22.46 -3.58
C THR A 189 0.13 23.22 -3.48
N GLY A 190 1.22 22.65 -3.97
CA GLY A 190 2.53 23.31 -3.98
C GLY A 190 3.70 22.33 -4.15
N HIS A 191 4.91 22.85 -4.21
CA HIS A 191 6.14 22.07 -4.34
C HIS A 191 6.77 21.80 -2.96
N MET A 192 7.16 20.55 -2.72
CA MET A 192 7.87 20.12 -1.52
C MET A 192 9.37 20.08 -1.77
N ASN A 193 10.16 20.78 -0.95
CA ASN A 193 11.63 20.79 -0.96
C ASN A 193 12.28 21.13 -2.32
N GLN A 194 11.56 21.80 -3.23
CA GLN A 194 12.05 22.19 -4.56
C GLN A 194 11.20 23.31 -5.19
N LEU A 195 11.66 23.86 -6.31
CA LEU A 195 10.95 24.89 -7.11
C LEU A 195 10.72 24.50 -8.58
N ASN A 196 11.24 23.34 -9.02
CA ASN A 196 11.13 22.91 -10.41
C ASN A 196 10.03 21.85 -10.56
N ASP A 197 9.55 21.70 -11.79
CA ASP A 197 8.75 20.56 -12.20
C ASP A 197 9.51 19.26 -11.91
N THR A 198 8.79 18.32 -11.31
CA THR A 198 9.25 16.97 -11.01
C THR A 198 8.25 16.00 -11.57
N ASP A 199 8.71 14.81 -11.93
CA ASP A 199 7.82 13.69 -12.25
C ASP A 199 7.23 13.04 -10.97
N GLN A 200 7.64 13.52 -9.79
CA GLN A 200 7.20 13.00 -8.49
C GLN A 200 5.99 13.77 -7.95
N TRP A 201 4.89 13.07 -7.69
CA TRP A 201 3.68 13.68 -7.14
C TRP A 201 3.07 12.87 -6.01
N ILE A 202 2.52 13.60 -5.04
CA ILE A 202 1.73 13.05 -3.95
C ILE A 202 0.38 13.72 -3.95
N LYS A 203 -0.65 12.93 -4.27
CA LYS A 203 -2.05 13.30 -4.11
C LYS A 203 -2.63 12.48 -2.98
N ALA A 204 -3.22 13.17 -2.01
CA ALA A 204 -3.99 12.53 -0.95
C ALA A 204 -5.33 13.24 -0.83
N THR A 205 -6.41 12.48 -0.78
CA THR A 205 -7.77 13.04 -0.68
C THR A 205 -8.61 12.25 0.31
N THR A 206 -9.20 12.93 1.28
CA THR A 206 -10.20 12.36 2.18
C THR A 206 -11.45 13.22 2.29
N GLN A 207 -12.63 12.60 2.33
CA GLN A 207 -13.91 13.33 2.47
C GLN A 207 -14.24 13.66 3.94
N ASN A 208 -13.88 12.82 4.90
CA ASN A 208 -14.24 13.03 6.31
C ASN A 208 -13.05 12.73 7.23
N GLY A 209 -11.88 13.26 6.90
CA GLY A 209 -10.66 12.96 7.62
C GLY A 209 -9.61 14.06 7.52
N THR A 210 -8.58 13.90 8.32
CA THR A 210 -7.38 14.75 8.27
C THR A 210 -6.33 14.12 7.38
N ILE A 211 -5.61 14.94 6.63
CA ILE A 211 -4.38 14.52 5.98
C ILE A 211 -3.21 14.95 6.85
N HIS A 212 -2.31 14.02 7.14
CA HIS A 212 -1.04 14.29 7.80
C HIS A 212 0.09 14.02 6.82
N LEU A 213 0.87 15.04 6.47
CA LEU A 213 2.15 14.88 5.77
C LEU A 213 3.28 15.03 6.79
N LYS A 214 4.02 13.96 7.04
CA LYS A 214 5.03 13.90 8.10
C LYS A 214 6.42 13.63 7.53
N SER A 215 7.41 14.29 8.10
CA SER A 215 8.81 13.91 7.89
C SER A 215 9.14 12.73 8.81
N GLN A 216 9.67 11.64 8.25
CA GLN A 216 10.08 10.46 9.01
C GLN A 216 11.30 9.79 8.36
N SER A 217 12.21 9.28 9.17
CA SER A 217 13.30 8.45 8.67
C SER A 217 12.80 7.04 8.30
N TRP A 218 13.46 6.41 7.32
CA TRP A 218 13.13 5.03 6.92
C TRP A 218 13.31 4.04 8.07
N PHE A 219 14.35 4.19 8.89
CA PHE A 219 14.60 3.35 10.06
C PHE A 219 13.43 3.32 11.05
N GLN A 220 12.65 4.40 11.14
CA GLN A 220 11.46 4.46 11.99
C GLN A 220 10.23 3.85 11.31
N SER A 221 10.21 3.74 9.97
CA SER A 221 9.08 3.12 9.25
C SER A 221 9.19 1.60 9.27
N ILE A 222 10.39 1.06 9.12
CA ILE A 222 10.64 -0.36 9.31
C ILE A 222 10.67 -0.64 10.81
N LYS A 223 9.66 -1.35 11.32
CA LYS A 223 9.53 -1.75 12.73
C LYS A 223 10.58 -2.81 13.11
N LEU A 224 11.86 -2.52 12.91
CA LEU A 224 12.96 -3.40 13.27
C LEU A 224 12.94 -3.59 14.80
N GLN A 225 12.68 -4.82 15.22
CA GLN A 225 13.07 -5.25 16.55
C GLN A 225 14.59 -5.32 16.54
N VAL A 226 15.23 -4.39 17.26
CA VAL A 226 16.65 -4.53 17.59
C VAL A 226 16.77 -5.78 18.47
N PRO A 227 17.71 -6.71 18.16
CA PRO A 227 17.88 -7.94 18.94
C PRO A 227 18.23 -7.68 20.40
#